data_AF-A0A5R9E5Y0-F1
#
_entry.id   AF-A0A5R9E5Y0-F1
#
_cell.length_a   1.000
_cell.length_b   1.000
_cell.length_c   1.000
_cell.angle_alpha   90.00
_cell.angle_beta   90.00
_cell.angle_gamma   90.00
#
_symmetry.space_group_name_H-M   'P 1'
#
loop_
_entity.id
_entity.type
_entity.pdbx_description
1 polymer ?
#
loop_
_entity_poly.entity_id
_entity_poly.type
_entity_poly.pdbx_seq_one_letter_code
_entity_poly.pdbx_strand_id
1 'polypeptide(L)'
;MRIGILTAGGDCPGLNAVIRSVVHRAMTGYGDEVIGFEDGFKGLLEGHYRTLDLNAVSGILARGGTILGSARLERSRLREAAETSAELARKYGLDALVPVGGEGTLTAARMLSDAGMPVVGVPKTIDNDISSTDRTFGFDTAVMVATEAIDRLKTTAESHQRVMVVEVMGRHAGWIALESGMAGGAHGICLPERPFQVEDLVKMVEERFARGKKFAVICVAEGAHPAEGSMVYKKGEIDQYGHERFTGIGTRLAAELERRMGKEARPVILGHVQRGGTPTAYDRVLANRFGWHAVEAVHRGEFGRMTALRGTEVVTVPLAEAVTRLKTVPEHRVREAESVF
;
A
#
# COMPACT_ATOMS: atom_id res chain seq x y z
N MET A 1 -14.13 1.49 -27.83
CA MET A 1 -14.57 0.69 -26.68
C MET A 1 -15.12 1.60 -25.59
N ARG A 2 -15.93 1.06 -24.68
CA ARG A 2 -16.33 1.72 -23.43
C ARG A 2 -15.68 1.02 -22.24
N ILE A 3 -14.77 1.74 -21.58
CA ILE A 3 -13.95 1.22 -20.49
C ILE A 3 -14.47 1.75 -19.15
N GLY A 4 -14.77 0.85 -18.23
CA GLY A 4 -15.08 1.18 -16.85
C GLY A 4 -13.80 1.27 -16.01
N ILE A 5 -13.72 2.21 -15.07
CA ILE A 5 -12.64 2.28 -14.08
C ILE A 5 -13.22 2.45 -12.69
N LEU A 6 -12.61 1.81 -11.69
CA LEU A 6 -12.97 1.99 -10.29
C LEU A 6 -11.75 1.95 -9.38
N THR A 7 -11.82 2.64 -8.24
CA THR A 7 -10.81 2.58 -7.18
C THR A 7 -11.42 1.97 -5.93
N ALA A 8 -10.79 0.94 -5.37
CA ALA A 8 -11.31 0.24 -4.19
C ALA A 8 -10.21 -0.12 -3.19
N GLY A 9 -10.62 -0.32 -1.93
CA GLY A 9 -9.73 -0.60 -0.81
C GLY A 9 -9.22 0.66 -0.14
N GLY A 10 -8.15 0.54 0.66
CA GLY A 10 -7.52 1.71 1.28
C GLY A 10 -6.95 2.67 0.23
N ASP A 11 -7.17 3.98 0.39
CA ASP A 11 -6.60 4.96 -0.52
C ASP A 11 -5.07 5.05 -0.40
N CYS A 12 -4.43 5.57 -1.44
CA CYS A 12 -3.02 5.95 -1.41
C CYS A 12 -2.75 7.06 -2.43
N PRO A 13 -1.60 7.74 -2.33
CA PRO A 13 -1.18 8.72 -3.31
C PRO A 13 -0.98 8.06 -4.69
N GLY A 14 -1.43 8.72 -5.76
CA GLY A 14 -1.25 8.26 -7.15
C GLY A 14 -2.47 7.66 -7.84
N LEU A 15 -3.57 7.39 -7.11
CA LEU A 15 -4.83 6.89 -7.70
C LEU A 15 -5.36 7.79 -8.83
N ASN A 16 -5.37 9.10 -8.59
CA ASN A 16 -5.78 10.08 -9.60
C ASN A 16 -4.88 10.11 -10.84
N ALA A 17 -3.60 9.76 -10.70
CA ALA A 17 -2.68 9.65 -11.82
C ALA A 17 -3.00 8.44 -12.71
N VAL A 18 -3.42 7.31 -12.12
CA VAL A 18 -3.93 6.15 -12.88
C VAL A 18 -5.21 6.52 -13.63
N ILE A 19 -6.19 7.11 -12.94
CA ILE A 19 -7.47 7.51 -13.54
C ILE A 19 -7.23 8.46 -14.73
N ARG A 20 -6.41 9.49 -14.51
CA ARG A 20 -6.01 10.43 -15.57
C ARG A 20 -5.37 9.73 -16.76
N SER A 21 -4.45 8.79 -16.51
CA SER A 21 -3.73 8.10 -17.58
C SER A 21 -4.63 7.17 -18.39
N VAL A 22 -5.53 6.43 -17.73
CA VAL A 22 -6.54 5.60 -18.39
C VAL A 22 -7.43 6.46 -19.29
N VAL A 23 -7.97 7.56 -18.76
CA VAL A 23 -8.84 8.47 -19.53
C VAL A 23 -8.10 9.08 -20.73
N HIS A 24 -6.89 9.62 -20.51
CA HIS A 24 -6.09 10.17 -21.60
C HIS A 24 -5.80 9.13 -22.68
N ARG A 25 -5.30 7.94 -22.31
CA ARG A 25 -4.90 6.94 -23.29
C ARG A 25 -6.10 6.39 -24.05
N ALA A 26 -7.19 6.09 -23.37
CA ALA A 26 -8.42 5.59 -23.99
C ALA A 26 -8.98 6.60 -25.00
N MET A 27 -9.15 7.87 -24.60
CA MET A 27 -9.75 8.89 -25.47
C MET A 27 -8.84 9.35 -26.59
N THR A 28 -7.58 9.70 -26.32
CA THR A 28 -6.70 10.28 -27.36
C THR A 28 -5.99 9.21 -28.17
N GLY A 29 -5.84 8.00 -27.63
CA GLY A 29 -5.19 6.88 -28.32
C GLY A 29 -6.12 6.08 -29.20
N TYR A 30 -7.35 5.86 -28.76
CA TYR A 30 -8.29 4.93 -29.39
C TYR A 30 -9.68 5.51 -29.66
N GLY A 31 -9.98 6.73 -29.18
CA GLY A 31 -11.31 7.32 -29.31
C GLY A 31 -12.36 6.61 -28.43
N ASP A 32 -11.92 5.96 -27.34
CA ASP A 32 -12.79 5.25 -26.42
C ASP A 32 -13.58 6.19 -25.50
N GLU A 33 -14.68 5.67 -24.94
CA GLU A 33 -15.39 6.29 -23.83
C GLU A 33 -14.92 5.69 -22.49
N VAL A 34 -14.76 6.52 -21.46
CA VAL A 34 -14.43 6.06 -20.10
C VAL A 34 -15.52 6.45 -19.12
N ILE A 35 -15.99 5.49 -18.32
CA ILE A 35 -16.86 5.74 -17.16
C ILE A 35 -16.15 5.35 -15.86
N GLY A 36 -16.27 6.20 -14.84
CA GLY A 36 -15.73 5.95 -13.51
C GLY A 36 -16.84 5.56 -12.55
N PHE A 37 -16.75 4.38 -11.95
CA PHE A 37 -17.65 3.95 -10.88
C PHE A 37 -17.22 4.55 -9.55
N GLU A 38 -18.17 5.14 -8.84
CA GLU A 38 -17.93 5.78 -7.55
C GLU A 38 -17.89 4.74 -6.42
N ASP A 39 -17.04 4.97 -5.42
CA ASP A 39 -16.92 4.12 -4.24
C ASP A 39 -16.59 2.63 -4.55
N GLY A 40 -15.87 2.39 -5.65
CA GLY A 40 -15.36 1.08 -6.01
C GLY A 40 -16.43 0.13 -6.54
N PHE A 41 -16.40 -1.14 -6.07
CA PHE A 41 -17.38 -2.14 -6.48
C PHE A 41 -18.82 -1.83 -6.01
N LYS A 42 -18.97 -0.98 -4.99
CA LYS A 42 -20.28 -0.52 -4.54
C LYS A 42 -21.00 0.26 -5.65
N GLY A 43 -20.35 1.24 -6.27
CA GLY A 43 -20.94 1.99 -7.38
C GLY A 43 -21.16 1.15 -8.63
N LEU A 44 -20.33 0.12 -8.87
CA LEU A 44 -20.58 -0.85 -9.94
C LEU A 44 -21.92 -1.58 -9.75
N LEU A 45 -22.21 -2.05 -8.53
CA LEU A 45 -23.48 -2.74 -8.23
C LEU A 45 -24.68 -1.79 -8.19
N GLU A 46 -24.52 -0.64 -7.53
CA GLU A 46 -25.61 0.31 -7.29
C GLU A 46 -25.89 1.22 -8.51
N GLY A 47 -24.98 1.25 -9.49
CA GLY A 47 -25.09 2.12 -10.66
C GLY A 47 -24.70 3.56 -10.42
N HIS A 48 -23.82 3.82 -9.45
CA HIS A 48 -23.22 5.12 -9.23
C HIS A 48 -21.95 5.25 -10.07
N TYR A 49 -22.06 5.95 -11.19
CA TYR A 49 -20.93 6.22 -12.08
C TYR A 49 -21.10 7.57 -12.77
N ARG A 50 -20.00 8.07 -13.33
CA ARG A 50 -19.98 9.25 -14.18
C ARG A 50 -19.05 9.06 -15.38
N THR A 51 -19.33 9.74 -16.48
CA THR A 51 -18.39 9.81 -17.60
C THR A 51 -17.14 10.59 -17.18
N LEU A 52 -15.97 10.13 -17.63
CA LEU A 52 -14.70 10.78 -17.39
C LEU A 52 -14.11 11.22 -18.73
N ASP A 53 -14.12 12.53 -18.98
CA ASP A 53 -13.46 13.14 -20.13
C ASP A 53 -12.13 13.80 -19.74
N LEU A 54 -11.43 14.38 -20.73
CA LEU A 54 -10.16 15.09 -20.50
C LEU A 54 -10.30 16.27 -19.52
N ASN A 55 -11.47 16.90 -19.45
CA ASN A 55 -11.73 17.98 -18.50
C ASN A 55 -11.89 17.44 -17.08
N ALA A 56 -12.61 16.34 -16.90
CA ALA A 56 -12.85 15.68 -15.61
C ALA A 56 -11.56 15.20 -14.94
N VAL A 57 -10.52 14.89 -15.73
CA VAL A 57 -9.19 14.48 -15.22
C VAL A 57 -8.11 15.56 -15.30
N SER A 58 -8.50 16.80 -15.62
CA SER A 58 -7.56 17.92 -15.61
C SER A 58 -7.17 18.31 -14.19
N GLY A 59 -5.89 18.61 -13.95
CA GLY A 59 -5.39 19.08 -12.66
C GLY A 59 -5.32 18.05 -11.52
N ILE A 60 -5.75 16.80 -11.74
CA ILE A 60 -5.80 15.79 -10.65
C ILE A 60 -4.48 15.02 -10.43
N LEU A 61 -3.48 15.19 -11.31
CA LEU A 61 -2.24 14.41 -11.30
C LEU A 61 -1.49 14.44 -9.95
N ALA A 62 -1.45 15.60 -9.31
CA ALA A 62 -0.78 15.81 -8.02
C ALA A 62 -1.73 15.69 -6.82
N ARG A 63 -3.02 15.45 -7.04
CA ARG A 63 -4.01 15.36 -5.97
C ARG A 63 -3.92 13.99 -5.30
N GLY A 64 -3.75 13.97 -3.97
CA GLY A 64 -3.87 12.76 -3.16
C GLY A 64 -5.28 12.17 -3.14
N GLY A 65 -5.43 10.96 -2.62
CA GLY A 65 -6.70 10.23 -2.61
C GLY A 65 -7.21 9.90 -4.01
N THR A 66 -8.53 9.74 -4.16
CA THR A 66 -9.20 9.39 -5.43
C THR A 66 -10.41 10.28 -5.67
N ILE A 67 -10.57 10.77 -6.91
CA ILE A 67 -11.76 11.53 -7.32
C ILE A 67 -13.03 10.67 -7.44
N LEU A 68 -12.89 9.34 -7.44
CA LEU A 68 -14.01 8.40 -7.53
C LEU A 68 -14.49 7.90 -6.16
N GLY A 69 -13.81 8.29 -5.06
CA GLY A 69 -14.07 7.67 -3.77
C GLY A 69 -13.61 6.21 -3.71
N SER A 70 -13.77 5.59 -2.55
CA SER A 70 -13.44 4.19 -2.33
C SER A 70 -14.23 3.68 -1.15
N ALA A 71 -15.00 2.61 -1.35
CA ALA A 71 -15.65 1.90 -0.26
C ALA A 71 -15.18 0.46 -0.20
N ARG A 72 -15.19 -0.09 1.02
CA ARG A 72 -15.08 -1.53 1.22
C ARG A 72 -16.43 -2.17 0.94
N LEU A 73 -16.39 -3.36 0.38
CA LEU A 73 -17.57 -4.16 0.10
C LEU A 73 -17.39 -5.55 0.72
N GLU A 74 -18.47 -6.09 1.28
CA GLU A 74 -18.46 -7.42 1.88
C GLU A 74 -18.25 -8.52 0.84
N ARG A 75 -17.69 -9.66 1.25
CA ARG A 75 -17.40 -10.78 0.34
C ARG A 75 -18.65 -11.33 -0.36
N SER A 76 -19.80 -11.32 0.30
CA SER A 76 -21.10 -11.74 -0.28
C SER A 76 -21.48 -10.89 -1.48
N ARG A 77 -21.40 -9.57 -1.33
CA ARG A 77 -21.67 -8.59 -2.38
C ARG A 77 -20.64 -8.64 -3.53
N LEU A 78 -19.38 -8.97 -3.23
CA LEU A 78 -18.39 -9.20 -4.29
C LEU A 78 -18.68 -10.48 -5.09
N ARG A 79 -19.23 -11.52 -4.45
CA ARG A 79 -19.73 -12.72 -5.17
C ARG A 79 -20.94 -12.37 -6.03
N GLU A 80 -21.87 -11.59 -5.51
CA GLU A 80 -23.01 -11.06 -6.28
C GLU A 80 -22.53 -10.31 -7.54
N ALA A 81 -21.52 -9.44 -7.41
CA ALA A 81 -20.93 -8.74 -8.56
C ALA A 81 -20.28 -9.67 -9.58
N ALA A 82 -19.66 -10.77 -9.15
CA ALA A 82 -19.09 -11.77 -10.04
C ALA A 82 -20.19 -12.58 -10.76
N GLU A 83 -21.20 -13.06 -10.02
CA GLU A 83 -22.32 -13.84 -10.54
C GLU A 83 -23.17 -13.03 -11.54
N THR A 84 -23.32 -11.72 -11.31
CA THR A 84 -24.07 -10.80 -12.19
C THR A 84 -23.20 -10.07 -13.20
N SER A 85 -21.93 -10.45 -13.34
CA SER A 85 -20.94 -9.68 -14.11
C SER A 85 -21.30 -9.47 -15.58
N ALA A 86 -21.88 -10.48 -16.25
CA ALA A 86 -22.37 -10.36 -17.63
C ALA A 86 -23.55 -9.38 -17.76
N GLU A 87 -24.41 -9.31 -16.74
CA GLU A 87 -25.52 -8.35 -16.70
C GLU A 87 -25.00 -6.93 -16.47
N LEU A 88 -24.04 -6.76 -15.55
CA LEU A 88 -23.38 -5.47 -15.29
C LEU A 88 -22.68 -4.96 -16.56
N ALA A 89 -21.93 -5.83 -17.25
CA ALA A 89 -21.26 -5.47 -18.51
C ALA A 89 -22.28 -5.01 -19.57
N ARG A 90 -23.39 -5.74 -19.76
CA ARG A 90 -24.46 -5.33 -20.69
C ARG A 90 -25.16 -4.04 -20.27
N LYS A 91 -25.50 -3.92 -18.97
CA LYS A 91 -26.23 -2.78 -18.40
C LYS A 91 -25.50 -1.46 -18.62
N TYR A 92 -24.18 -1.46 -18.42
CA TYR A 92 -23.35 -0.26 -18.60
C TYR A 92 -22.67 -0.20 -19.97
N GLY A 93 -22.86 -1.20 -20.83
CA GLY A 93 -22.23 -1.31 -22.14
C GLY A 93 -20.70 -1.36 -22.05
N LEU A 94 -20.15 -2.08 -21.06
CA LEU A 94 -18.71 -2.19 -20.84
C LEU A 94 -18.08 -3.21 -21.78
N ASP A 95 -17.05 -2.78 -22.50
CA ASP A 95 -16.13 -3.66 -23.22
C ASP A 95 -15.02 -4.18 -22.30
N ALA A 96 -14.65 -3.41 -21.27
CA ALA A 96 -13.70 -3.82 -20.24
C ALA A 96 -13.86 -3.02 -18.94
N LEU A 97 -13.41 -3.60 -17.82
CA LEU A 97 -13.26 -2.94 -16.54
C LEU A 97 -11.78 -2.89 -16.11
N VAL A 98 -11.39 -1.75 -15.54
CA VAL A 98 -10.07 -1.51 -14.93
C VAL A 98 -10.21 -1.27 -13.43
N PRO A 99 -10.20 -2.32 -12.59
CA PRO A 99 -10.15 -2.19 -11.14
C PRO A 99 -8.75 -1.76 -10.67
N VAL A 100 -8.68 -0.68 -9.90
CA VAL A 100 -7.44 -0.16 -9.32
C VAL A 100 -7.48 -0.38 -7.81
N GLY A 101 -6.59 -1.22 -7.28
CA GLY A 101 -6.63 -1.54 -5.86
C GLY A 101 -5.56 -2.47 -5.34
N GLY A 102 -5.65 -2.78 -4.04
CA GLY A 102 -4.74 -3.73 -3.37
C GLY A 102 -5.21 -5.18 -3.54
N GLU A 103 -4.70 -6.09 -2.70
CA GLU A 103 -4.97 -7.52 -2.78
C GLU A 103 -6.47 -7.82 -2.86
N GLY A 104 -7.28 -7.35 -1.89
CA GLY A 104 -8.72 -7.61 -1.90
C GLY A 104 -9.45 -7.08 -3.15
N THR A 105 -9.00 -5.96 -3.73
CA THR A 105 -9.58 -5.42 -4.97
C THR A 105 -9.20 -6.27 -6.17
N LEU A 106 -7.94 -6.72 -6.25
CA LEU A 106 -7.46 -7.56 -7.34
C LEU A 106 -8.02 -8.99 -7.24
N THR A 107 -8.30 -9.47 -6.02
CA THR A 107 -9.01 -10.74 -5.78
C THR A 107 -10.46 -10.64 -6.28
N ALA A 108 -11.15 -9.53 -5.99
CA ALA A 108 -12.46 -9.27 -6.59
C ALA A 108 -12.40 -9.15 -8.11
N ALA A 109 -11.40 -8.42 -8.64
CA ALA A 109 -11.18 -8.29 -10.08
C ALA A 109 -11.01 -9.66 -10.75
N ARG A 110 -10.26 -10.57 -10.10
CA ARG A 110 -10.13 -11.96 -10.55
C ARG A 110 -11.47 -12.68 -10.55
N MET A 111 -12.26 -12.57 -9.49
CA MET A 111 -13.59 -13.22 -9.43
C MET A 111 -14.49 -12.79 -10.60
N LEU A 112 -14.51 -11.49 -10.92
CA LEU A 112 -15.29 -10.98 -12.05
C LEU A 112 -14.71 -11.46 -13.40
N SER A 113 -13.38 -11.54 -13.51
CA SER A 113 -12.73 -12.09 -14.70
C SER A 113 -13.02 -13.57 -14.91
N ASP A 114 -12.95 -14.38 -13.85
CA ASP A 114 -13.24 -15.81 -13.88
C ASP A 114 -14.73 -16.06 -14.24
N ALA A 115 -15.61 -15.11 -13.92
CA ALA A 115 -17.02 -15.11 -14.33
C ALA A 115 -17.27 -14.60 -15.76
N GLY A 116 -16.22 -14.25 -16.51
CA GLY A 116 -16.29 -13.89 -17.92
C GLY A 116 -16.32 -12.39 -18.21
N MET A 117 -16.17 -11.52 -17.21
CA MET A 117 -16.07 -10.09 -17.47
C MET A 117 -14.66 -9.71 -17.96
N PRO A 118 -14.52 -8.93 -19.04
CA PRO A 118 -13.21 -8.49 -19.48
C PRO A 118 -12.59 -7.51 -18.47
N VAL A 119 -11.53 -7.94 -17.78
CA VAL A 119 -10.92 -7.20 -16.67
C VAL A 119 -9.42 -7.07 -16.86
N VAL A 120 -8.89 -5.86 -16.64
CA VAL A 120 -7.44 -5.60 -16.49
C VAL A 120 -7.19 -4.86 -15.17
N GLY A 121 -6.49 -5.49 -14.24
CA GLY A 121 -6.19 -4.91 -12.93
C GLY A 121 -5.02 -3.92 -12.95
N VAL A 122 -5.04 -2.98 -11.99
CA VAL A 122 -3.91 -2.09 -11.71
C VAL A 122 -3.53 -2.16 -10.23
N PRO A 123 -2.30 -2.59 -9.87
CA PRO A 123 -1.92 -2.83 -8.49
C PRO A 123 -1.63 -1.52 -7.75
N LYS A 124 -2.36 -1.32 -6.65
CA LYS A 124 -2.33 -0.13 -5.80
C LYS A 124 -2.23 -0.52 -4.34
N THR A 125 -1.17 -0.11 -3.66
CA THR A 125 -1.07 -0.20 -2.19
C THR A 125 0.17 0.55 -1.71
N ILE A 126 0.10 1.12 -0.51
CA ILE A 126 1.31 1.61 0.17
C ILE A 126 2.14 0.46 0.74
N ASP A 127 1.54 -0.70 0.97
CA ASP A 127 2.16 -1.80 1.73
C ASP A 127 3.21 -2.57 0.88
N ASN A 128 3.25 -2.31 -0.44
CA ASN A 128 4.07 -3.00 -1.43
C ASN A 128 4.01 -4.54 -1.33
N ASP A 129 2.82 -5.07 -1.04
CA ASP A 129 2.60 -6.48 -0.70
C ASP A 129 1.93 -7.29 -1.82
N ILE A 130 1.77 -6.70 -3.01
CA ILE A 130 1.24 -7.40 -4.19
C ILE A 130 2.33 -8.23 -4.85
N SER A 131 2.06 -9.52 -5.05
CA SER A 131 2.96 -10.41 -5.78
C SER A 131 3.00 -10.06 -7.26
N SER A 132 4.04 -10.56 -7.93
CA SER A 132 4.21 -10.40 -9.37
C SER A 132 4.46 -8.98 -9.89
N THR A 133 4.66 -7.99 -9.00
CA THR A 133 5.17 -6.65 -9.34
C THR A 133 6.28 -6.24 -8.38
N ASP A 134 7.32 -5.60 -8.89
CA ASP A 134 8.47 -5.20 -8.07
C ASP A 134 8.11 -4.06 -7.13
N ARG A 135 7.27 -3.12 -7.59
CA ARG A 135 6.78 -1.97 -6.82
C ARG A 135 5.30 -1.69 -7.13
N THR A 136 4.57 -1.24 -6.12
CA THR A 136 3.22 -0.67 -6.27
C THR A 136 3.31 0.84 -6.12
N PHE A 137 2.44 1.58 -6.83
CA PHE A 137 2.38 3.02 -6.62
C PHE A 137 1.68 3.34 -5.28
N GLY A 138 2.08 4.46 -4.68
CA GLY A 138 1.72 4.90 -3.34
C GLY A 138 2.74 4.48 -2.28
N PHE A 139 3.49 3.42 -2.53
CA PHE A 139 4.54 2.95 -1.62
C PHE A 139 5.67 3.96 -1.48
N ASP A 140 6.13 4.54 -2.59
CA ASP A 140 7.24 5.50 -2.57
C ASP A 140 6.88 6.76 -1.75
N THR A 141 5.65 7.25 -1.93
CA THR A 141 5.13 8.36 -1.13
C THR A 141 5.03 8.01 0.35
N ALA A 142 4.56 6.80 0.70
CA ALA A 142 4.49 6.36 2.09
C ALA A 142 5.88 6.26 2.74
N VAL A 143 6.86 5.71 2.02
CA VAL A 143 8.27 5.66 2.45
C VAL A 143 8.83 7.06 2.67
N MET A 144 8.57 8.00 1.75
CA MET A 144 9.02 9.38 1.90
C MET A 144 8.42 10.05 3.14
N VAL A 145 7.12 9.90 3.39
CA VAL A 145 6.44 10.44 4.58
C VAL A 145 7.02 9.85 5.87
N ALA A 146 7.24 8.53 5.90
CA ALA A 146 7.82 7.86 7.07
C ALA A 146 9.28 8.29 7.30
N THR A 147 10.07 8.41 6.24
CA THR A 147 11.46 8.89 6.29
C THR A 147 11.53 10.31 6.83
N GLU A 148 10.69 11.22 6.31
CA GLU A 148 10.64 12.61 6.79
C GLU A 148 10.27 12.69 8.28
N ALA A 149 9.33 11.86 8.73
CA ALA A 149 8.98 11.79 10.14
C ALA A 149 10.15 11.31 11.00
N ILE A 150 10.86 10.26 10.57
CA ILE A 150 12.06 9.75 11.25
C ILE A 150 13.13 10.85 11.35
N ASP A 151 13.41 11.57 10.26
CA ASP A 151 14.40 12.65 10.23
C ASP A 151 14.04 13.80 11.18
N ARG A 152 12.78 14.24 11.17
CA ARG A 152 12.28 15.27 12.10
C ARG A 152 12.43 14.82 13.55
N LEU A 153 12.13 13.56 13.85
CA LEU A 153 12.24 13.01 15.20
C LEU A 153 13.68 12.93 15.70
N LYS A 154 14.67 12.71 14.84
CA LYS A 154 16.09 12.69 15.25
C LYS A 154 16.52 13.98 15.93
N THR A 155 16.14 15.13 15.35
CA THR A 155 16.55 16.45 15.87
C THR A 155 16.05 16.72 17.30
N THR A 156 14.80 16.36 17.59
CA THR A 156 14.21 16.50 18.93
C THR A 156 14.71 15.41 19.89
N ALA A 157 14.92 14.18 19.39
CA ALA A 157 15.47 13.09 20.20
C ALA A 157 16.90 13.40 20.68
N GLU A 158 17.73 14.00 19.83
CA GLU A 158 19.09 14.42 20.18
C GLU A 158 19.10 15.50 21.27
N SER A 159 18.17 16.45 21.18
CA SER A 159 18.06 17.56 22.14
C SER A 159 17.64 17.08 23.54
N HIS A 160 16.78 16.07 23.63
CA HIS A 160 16.20 15.59 24.90
C HIS A 160 16.76 14.24 25.39
N GLN A 161 17.74 13.68 24.70
CA GLN A 161 18.38 12.41 25.04
C GLN A 161 17.42 11.20 25.11
N ARG A 162 16.54 11.05 24.11
CA ARG A 162 15.42 10.08 24.13
C ARG A 162 15.59 8.92 23.17
N VAL A 163 14.91 7.83 23.47
CA VAL A 163 14.65 6.75 22.51
C VAL A 163 13.31 7.02 21.84
N MET A 164 13.28 7.06 20.50
CA MET A 164 12.05 7.20 19.72
C MET A 164 11.67 5.84 19.12
N VAL A 165 10.42 5.44 19.28
CA VAL A 165 9.85 4.26 18.62
C VAL A 165 8.83 4.74 17.61
N VAL A 166 9.16 4.63 16.31
CA VAL A 166 8.34 5.13 15.20
C VAL A 166 7.57 3.97 14.60
N GLU A 167 6.27 3.94 14.83
CA GLU A 167 5.36 2.93 14.26
C GLU A 167 4.88 3.37 12.87
N VAL A 168 5.17 2.54 11.86
CA VAL A 168 4.81 2.74 10.45
C VAL A 168 3.81 1.69 9.97
N MET A 169 3.08 2.00 8.90
CA MET A 169 2.12 1.06 8.31
C MET A 169 2.84 -0.05 7.55
N GLY A 170 2.08 -1.05 7.09
CA GLY A 170 2.58 -2.16 6.25
C GLY A 170 1.84 -3.48 6.46
N ARG A 171 0.92 -3.52 7.43
CA ARG A 171 0.14 -4.70 7.81
C ARG A 171 1.05 -5.90 8.06
N HIS A 172 0.97 -6.90 7.17
CA HIS A 172 1.71 -8.15 7.28
C HIS A 172 3.08 -8.10 6.56
N ALA A 173 3.44 -6.98 5.93
CA ALA A 173 4.69 -6.82 5.19
C ALA A 173 5.54 -5.66 5.75
N GLY A 174 6.84 -5.89 5.89
CA GLY A 174 7.79 -4.95 6.48
C GLY A 174 8.36 -3.90 5.53
N TRP A 175 7.88 -3.77 4.29
CA TRP A 175 8.54 -2.96 3.25
C TRP A 175 8.69 -1.48 3.61
N ILE A 176 7.66 -0.85 4.20
CA ILE A 176 7.75 0.56 4.61
C ILE A 176 8.77 0.71 5.74
N ALA A 177 8.70 -0.14 6.77
CA ALA A 177 9.64 -0.09 7.89
C ALA A 177 11.08 -0.32 7.46
N LEU A 178 11.30 -1.25 6.54
CA LEU A 178 12.60 -1.51 5.94
C LEU A 178 13.13 -0.27 5.21
N GLU A 179 12.45 0.20 4.17
CA GLU A 179 12.98 1.27 3.31
C GLU A 179 13.06 2.61 4.05
N SER A 180 12.04 2.98 4.84
CA SER A 180 12.06 4.23 5.61
C SER A 180 13.02 4.18 6.78
N GLY A 181 13.18 3.02 7.43
CA GLY A 181 14.17 2.82 8.47
C GLY A 181 15.59 2.97 7.94
N MET A 182 15.90 2.38 6.78
CA MET A 182 17.20 2.52 6.14
C MET A 182 17.45 3.96 5.66
N ALA A 183 16.50 4.54 4.93
CA ALA A 183 16.62 5.90 4.38
C ALA A 183 16.69 6.96 5.48
N GLY A 184 15.84 6.83 6.49
CA GLY A 184 15.80 7.71 7.65
C GLY A 184 16.87 7.38 8.68
N GLY A 185 17.78 6.42 8.44
CA GLY A 185 18.85 6.01 9.34
C GLY A 185 18.38 5.71 10.77
N ALA A 186 17.35 4.87 10.89
CA ALA A 186 16.95 4.27 12.15
C ALA A 186 18.04 3.32 12.65
N HIS A 187 18.19 3.24 13.97
CA HIS A 187 19.20 2.41 14.64
C HIS A 187 18.67 1.01 14.92
N GLY A 188 17.35 0.84 14.87
CA GLY A 188 16.70 -0.47 14.93
C GLY A 188 15.53 -0.51 13.95
N ILE A 189 15.38 -1.62 13.25
CA ILE A 189 14.27 -1.85 12.31
C ILE A 189 13.60 -3.18 12.69
N CYS A 190 12.33 -3.10 13.07
CA CYS A 190 11.51 -4.24 13.48
C CYS A 190 10.47 -4.55 12.41
N LEU A 191 10.52 -5.76 11.86
CA LEU A 191 9.71 -6.21 10.72
C LEU A 191 8.76 -7.34 11.13
N PRO A 192 7.61 -7.52 10.45
CA PRO A 192 6.74 -8.69 10.65
C PRO A 192 7.41 -10.00 10.26
N GLU A 193 8.32 -9.97 9.28
CA GLU A 193 8.98 -11.17 8.74
C GLU A 193 9.98 -11.80 9.71
N ARG A 194 10.45 -11.04 10.71
CA ARG A 194 11.42 -11.53 11.70
C ARG A 194 11.05 -11.06 13.10
N PRO A 195 10.69 -11.98 14.01
CA PRO A 195 10.38 -11.62 15.39
C PRO A 195 11.58 -10.95 16.05
N PHE A 196 11.37 -9.82 16.72
CA PHE A 196 12.45 -9.07 17.34
C PHE A 196 12.64 -9.44 18.81
N GLN A 197 13.89 -9.46 19.27
CA GLN A 197 14.22 -9.55 20.70
C GLN A 197 14.37 -8.14 21.28
N VAL A 198 13.63 -7.84 22.34
CA VAL A 198 13.74 -6.55 23.04
C VAL A 198 15.13 -6.39 23.66
N GLU A 199 15.74 -7.48 24.12
CA GLU A 199 17.10 -7.54 24.65
C GLU A 199 18.13 -7.02 23.64
N ASP A 200 18.01 -7.41 22.37
CA ASP A 200 18.92 -6.95 21.31
C ASP A 200 18.75 -5.45 21.05
N LEU A 201 17.51 -4.95 21.10
CA LEU A 201 17.22 -3.52 20.98
C LEU A 201 17.79 -2.72 22.16
N VAL A 202 17.66 -3.23 23.38
CA VAL A 202 18.25 -2.61 24.59
C VAL A 202 19.76 -2.54 24.45
N LYS A 203 20.40 -3.65 24.10
CA LYS A 203 21.85 -3.72 23.90
C LYS A 203 22.32 -2.72 22.85
N MET A 204 21.64 -2.64 21.71
CA MET A 204 21.96 -1.67 20.65
C MET A 204 21.89 -0.22 21.17
N VAL A 205 20.84 0.13 21.92
CA VAL A 205 20.69 1.47 22.47
C VAL A 205 21.78 1.78 23.52
N GLU A 206 22.09 0.83 24.39
CA GLU A 206 23.12 0.97 25.43
C GLU A 206 24.52 1.13 24.83
N GLU A 207 24.90 0.30 23.86
CA GLU A 207 26.19 0.42 23.15
C GLU A 207 26.33 1.79 22.47
N ARG A 208 25.25 2.28 21.88
CA ARG A 208 25.22 3.58 21.24
C ARG A 208 25.41 4.71 22.26
N PHE A 209 24.78 4.60 23.43
CA PHE A 209 24.93 5.56 24.53
C PHE A 209 26.32 5.50 25.18
N ALA A 210 26.92 4.32 25.28
CA ALA A 210 28.32 4.17 25.71
C ALA A 210 29.31 4.88 24.77
N ARG A 211 29.01 4.98 23.48
CA ARG A 211 29.78 5.77 22.49
C ARG A 211 29.52 7.28 22.55
N GLY A 212 28.82 7.77 23.58
CA GLY A 212 28.55 9.20 23.80
C GLY A 212 27.41 9.78 22.96
N LYS A 213 26.69 8.96 22.20
CA LYS A 213 25.44 9.39 21.55
C LYS A 213 24.34 9.48 22.60
N LYS A 214 23.35 10.33 22.36
CA LYS A 214 22.32 10.65 23.35
C LYS A 214 20.92 10.22 22.96
N PHE A 215 20.69 9.81 21.72
CA PHE A 215 19.39 9.40 21.24
C PHE A 215 19.46 8.13 20.40
N ALA A 216 18.35 7.40 20.32
CA ALA A 216 18.16 6.28 19.41
C ALA A 216 16.78 6.37 18.76
N VAL A 217 16.64 5.76 17.58
CA VAL A 217 15.38 5.75 16.83
C VAL A 217 15.20 4.32 16.35
N ILE A 218 14.05 3.74 16.66
CA ILE A 218 13.65 2.39 16.28
C ILE A 218 12.43 2.53 15.38
N CYS A 219 12.53 2.08 14.14
CA CYS A 219 11.40 1.99 13.21
C CYS A 219 10.73 0.62 13.38
N VAL A 220 9.42 0.59 13.59
CA VAL A 220 8.66 -0.64 13.82
C VAL A 220 7.46 -0.69 12.89
N ALA A 221 7.32 -1.76 12.12
CA ALA A 221 6.11 -1.99 11.34
C ALA A 221 4.93 -2.31 12.27
N GLU A 222 3.72 -1.87 11.93
CA GLU A 222 2.51 -2.12 12.74
C GLU A 222 2.24 -3.63 12.99
N GLY A 223 2.62 -4.49 12.05
CA GLY A 223 2.53 -5.96 12.19
C GLY A 223 3.78 -6.65 12.74
N ALA A 224 4.82 -5.89 13.13
CA ALA A 224 5.96 -6.48 13.81
C ALA A 224 5.53 -7.09 15.15
N HIS A 225 6.21 -8.16 15.54
CA HIS A 225 5.91 -8.83 16.79
C HIS A 225 7.20 -9.29 17.49
N PRO A 226 7.20 -9.31 18.83
CA PRO A 226 8.35 -9.78 19.57
C PRO A 226 8.53 -11.29 19.41
N ALA A 227 9.75 -11.75 19.65
CA ALA A 227 10.04 -13.15 19.87
C ALA A 227 9.37 -13.65 21.16
N GLU A 228 9.12 -14.96 21.23
CA GLU A 228 8.49 -15.59 22.39
C GLU A 228 9.30 -15.33 23.67
N GLY A 229 8.60 -14.97 24.75
CA GLY A 229 9.22 -14.64 26.04
C GLY A 229 9.84 -13.24 26.13
N SER A 230 10.01 -12.52 25.01
CA SER A 230 10.70 -11.22 25.02
C SER A 230 9.84 -10.08 25.54
N MET A 231 8.53 -10.04 25.26
CA MET A 231 7.59 -9.11 25.92
C MET A 231 6.15 -9.63 25.88
N VAL A 232 5.31 -9.11 26.76
CA VAL A 232 3.88 -9.44 26.77
C VAL A 232 3.20 -8.89 25.51
N TYR A 233 2.80 -9.79 24.62
CA TYR A 233 2.16 -9.47 23.34
C TYR A 233 0.84 -10.22 23.18
N LYS A 234 -0.20 -9.53 22.72
CA LYS A 234 -1.50 -10.12 22.37
C LYS A 234 -1.80 -9.73 20.92
N LYS A 235 -2.21 -10.71 20.11
CA LYS A 235 -2.66 -10.51 18.73
C LYS A 235 -3.93 -9.64 18.70
N GLY A 236 -4.12 -8.95 17.58
CA GLY A 236 -5.25 -8.04 17.39
C GLY A 236 -6.60 -8.76 17.22
N GLU A 237 -7.68 -7.99 17.29
CA GLU A 237 -9.02 -8.47 16.92
C GLU A 237 -9.22 -8.43 15.40
N ILE A 238 -10.03 -9.35 14.87
CA ILE A 238 -10.41 -9.38 13.46
C ILE A 238 -11.68 -8.53 13.28
N ASP A 239 -11.64 -7.59 12.33
CA ASP A 239 -12.79 -6.75 12.00
C ASP A 239 -13.88 -7.52 11.21
N GLN A 240 -15.05 -6.91 11.04
CA GLN A 240 -16.19 -7.48 10.29
C GLN A 240 -15.89 -7.80 8.82
N TYR A 241 -14.76 -7.32 8.29
CA TYR A 241 -14.30 -7.57 6.92
C TYR A 241 -13.22 -8.66 6.85
N GLY A 242 -12.87 -9.29 7.98
CA GLY A 242 -11.88 -10.36 8.07
C GLY A 242 -10.44 -9.87 8.19
N HIS A 243 -10.20 -8.61 8.55
CA HIS A 243 -8.85 -8.06 8.70
C HIS A 243 -8.44 -7.87 10.16
N GLU A 244 -7.22 -8.27 10.50
CA GLU A 244 -6.63 -8.02 11.82
C GLU A 244 -6.40 -6.52 12.05
N ARG A 245 -6.77 -6.05 13.25
CA ARG A 245 -6.46 -4.71 13.76
C ARG A 245 -5.14 -4.75 14.53
N PHE A 246 -4.08 -4.26 13.91
CA PHE A 246 -2.81 -4.01 14.56
C PHE A 246 -2.96 -2.87 15.57
N THR A 247 -2.68 -3.11 16.85
CA THR A 247 -2.83 -2.07 17.88
C THR A 247 -1.62 -2.00 18.81
N GLY A 248 -0.82 -0.95 18.62
CA GLY A 248 0.06 -0.37 19.62
C GLY A 248 1.36 -1.13 19.88
N ILE A 249 1.96 -1.74 18.86
CA ILE A 249 3.29 -2.35 19.01
C ILE A 249 4.32 -1.27 19.39
N GLY A 250 4.27 -0.09 18.78
CA GLY A 250 5.15 1.03 19.07
C GLY A 250 4.99 1.52 20.51
N THR A 251 3.76 1.69 20.98
CA THR A 251 3.48 2.09 22.38
C THR A 251 3.97 1.05 23.38
N ARG A 252 3.70 -0.24 23.14
CA ARG A 252 4.14 -1.32 24.02
C ARG A 252 5.65 -1.46 24.05
N LEU A 253 6.29 -1.38 22.88
CA LEU A 253 7.75 -1.47 22.76
C LEU A 253 8.42 -0.29 23.47
N ALA A 254 7.92 0.94 23.31
CA ALA A 254 8.44 2.10 24.03
C ALA A 254 8.34 1.91 25.56
N ALA A 255 7.18 1.50 26.07
CA ALA A 255 7.01 1.24 27.51
C ALA A 255 7.97 0.16 28.03
N GLU A 256 8.18 -0.90 27.25
CA GLU A 256 9.08 -1.99 27.63
C GLU A 256 10.55 -1.58 27.60
N LEU A 257 10.96 -0.78 26.61
CA LEU A 257 12.31 -0.21 26.52
C LEU A 257 12.59 0.71 27.71
N GLU A 258 11.65 1.58 28.07
CA GLU A 258 11.77 2.49 29.21
C GLU A 258 11.92 1.72 30.54
N ARG A 259 11.11 0.66 30.72
CA ARG A 259 11.17 -0.22 31.90
C ARG A 259 12.53 -0.89 32.07
N ARG A 260 13.17 -1.30 30.97
CA ARG A 260 14.45 -2.03 31.01
C ARG A 260 15.66 -1.13 31.15
N MET A 261 15.66 0.01 30.45
CA MET A 261 16.82 0.91 30.39
C MET A 261 16.79 2.01 31.45
N GLY A 262 15.63 2.29 32.06
CA GLY A 262 15.45 3.46 32.92
C GLY A 262 15.61 4.78 32.19
N LYS A 263 15.41 4.78 30.86
CA LYS A 263 15.55 5.95 29.97
C LYS A 263 14.25 6.19 29.23
N GLU A 264 13.88 7.46 29.10
CA GLU A 264 12.62 7.87 28.46
C GLU A 264 12.55 7.35 27.02
N ALA A 265 11.48 6.60 26.71
CA ALA A 265 11.19 6.11 25.38
C ALA A 265 9.81 6.61 24.92
N ARG A 266 9.74 7.23 23.75
CA ARG A 266 8.52 7.86 23.24
C ARG A 266 8.01 7.16 21.98
N PRO A 267 6.77 6.67 21.97
CA PRO A 267 6.16 6.15 20.76
C PRO A 267 5.65 7.29 19.87
N VAL A 268 5.83 7.14 18.56
CA VAL A 268 5.23 7.99 17.53
C VAL A 268 4.53 7.09 16.54
N ILE A 269 3.21 7.20 16.46
CA ILE A 269 2.39 6.39 15.57
C ILE A 269 1.99 7.26 14.39
N LEU A 270 2.60 7.01 13.22
CA LEU A 270 2.29 7.81 12.02
C LEU A 270 0.87 7.54 11.54
N GLY A 271 0.46 6.26 11.52
CA GLY A 271 -0.86 5.86 11.07
C GLY A 271 -1.18 6.39 9.66
N HIS A 272 -2.40 6.92 9.51
CA HIS A 272 -2.98 7.26 8.20
C HIS A 272 -2.31 8.43 7.46
N VAL A 273 -1.40 9.18 8.10
CA VAL A 273 -0.64 10.23 7.39
C VAL A 273 0.16 9.68 6.22
N GLN A 274 0.56 8.39 6.29
CA GLN A 274 1.29 7.68 5.23
C GLN A 274 0.45 7.39 3.98
N ARG A 275 -0.89 7.51 4.05
CA ARG A 275 -1.81 7.30 2.92
C ARG A 275 -2.20 8.59 2.22
N GLY A 276 -2.04 9.72 2.93
CA GLY A 276 -2.44 11.03 2.44
C GLY A 276 -1.31 11.77 1.73
N GLY A 277 -1.67 12.94 1.22
CA GLY A 277 -0.70 13.88 0.65
C GLY A 277 -0.48 13.74 -0.85
N THR A 278 0.44 14.56 -1.34
CA THR A 278 0.78 14.69 -2.74
C THR A 278 1.70 13.53 -3.15
N PRO A 279 1.39 12.76 -4.22
CA PRO A 279 2.26 11.66 -4.64
C PRO A 279 3.63 12.18 -5.09
N THR A 280 4.68 11.41 -4.84
CA THR A 280 6.04 11.67 -5.30
C THR A 280 6.12 11.66 -6.83
N ALA A 281 7.22 12.18 -7.37
CA ALA A 281 7.47 12.08 -8.81
C ALA A 281 7.50 10.63 -9.29
N TYR A 282 8.10 9.72 -8.51
CA TYR A 282 8.16 8.30 -8.83
C TYR A 282 6.76 7.68 -8.91
N ASP A 283 5.92 7.88 -7.88
CA ASP A 283 4.57 7.33 -7.86
C ASP A 283 3.69 7.91 -8.98
N ARG A 284 3.84 9.20 -9.32
CA ARG A 284 3.14 9.78 -10.47
C ARG A 284 3.56 9.13 -11.77
N VAL A 285 4.85 8.93 -12.00
CA VAL A 285 5.35 8.28 -13.23
C VAL A 285 4.86 6.84 -13.29
N LEU A 286 5.02 6.06 -12.22
CA LEU A 286 4.60 4.66 -12.18
C LEU A 286 3.10 4.52 -12.40
N ALA A 287 2.28 5.33 -11.71
CA ALA A 287 0.83 5.32 -11.87
C ALA A 287 0.38 5.70 -13.31
N ASN A 288 1.04 6.68 -13.94
CA ASN A 288 0.75 6.99 -15.34
C ASN A 288 1.10 5.81 -16.25
N ARG A 289 2.27 5.18 -16.06
CA ARG A 289 2.67 4.01 -16.86
C ARG A 289 1.70 2.86 -16.68
N PHE A 290 1.31 2.53 -15.45
CA PHE A 290 0.32 1.48 -15.20
C PHE A 290 -1.04 1.78 -15.86
N GLY A 291 -1.57 3.01 -15.72
CA GLY A 291 -2.83 3.37 -16.38
C GLY A 291 -2.75 3.27 -17.92
N TRP A 292 -1.63 3.70 -18.51
CA TRP A 292 -1.41 3.64 -19.95
C TRP A 292 -1.35 2.19 -20.44
N HIS A 293 -0.53 1.35 -19.79
CA HIS A 293 -0.38 -0.05 -20.14
C HIS A 293 -1.65 -0.88 -19.87
N ALA A 294 -2.50 -0.47 -18.92
CA ALA A 294 -3.79 -1.12 -18.69
C ALA A 294 -4.74 -0.93 -19.88
N VAL A 295 -4.79 0.27 -20.46
CA VAL A 295 -5.58 0.52 -21.68
C VAL A 295 -5.02 -0.26 -22.87
N GLU A 296 -3.70 -0.30 -23.02
CA GLU A 296 -3.10 -1.14 -24.08
C GLU A 296 -3.44 -2.62 -23.92
N ALA A 297 -3.42 -3.13 -22.69
CA ALA A 297 -3.78 -4.52 -22.42
C ALA A 297 -5.25 -4.80 -22.73
N VAL A 298 -6.16 -3.85 -22.45
CA VAL A 298 -7.57 -3.93 -22.87
C VAL A 298 -7.67 -4.10 -24.39
N HIS A 299 -6.97 -3.26 -25.17
CA HIS A 299 -7.02 -3.33 -26.63
C HIS A 299 -6.33 -4.57 -27.23
N ARG A 300 -5.37 -5.16 -26.51
CA ARG A 300 -4.77 -6.45 -26.89
C ARG A 300 -5.59 -7.67 -26.45
N GLY A 301 -6.71 -7.49 -25.75
CA GLY A 301 -7.52 -8.58 -25.22
C GLY A 301 -6.84 -9.36 -24.08
N GLU A 302 -5.89 -8.73 -23.39
CA GLU A 302 -5.10 -9.30 -22.29
C GLU A 302 -5.89 -9.32 -20.96
N PHE A 303 -7.12 -9.85 -21.00
CA PHE A 303 -8.01 -9.91 -19.84
C PHE A 303 -7.59 -10.96 -18.81
N GLY A 304 -8.03 -10.80 -17.56
CA GLY A 304 -7.63 -11.66 -16.43
C GLY A 304 -6.20 -11.39 -15.95
N ARG A 305 -5.63 -10.26 -16.36
CA ARG A 305 -4.26 -9.83 -16.05
C ARG A 305 -4.25 -8.51 -15.31
N MET A 306 -3.13 -8.18 -14.72
CA MET A 306 -2.85 -6.84 -14.19
C MET A 306 -1.55 -6.30 -14.77
N THR A 307 -1.42 -4.98 -14.76
CA THR A 307 -0.12 -4.34 -14.99
C THR A 307 0.85 -4.63 -13.84
N ALA A 308 2.14 -4.74 -14.14
CA ALA A 308 3.18 -4.99 -13.16
C ALA A 308 4.50 -4.36 -13.61
N LEU A 309 5.31 -3.94 -12.65
CA LEU A 309 6.67 -3.47 -12.89
C LEU A 309 7.66 -4.63 -12.77
N ARG A 310 8.54 -4.80 -13.77
CA ARG A 310 9.66 -5.74 -13.79
C ARG A 310 10.94 -5.00 -14.20
N GLY A 311 11.81 -4.73 -13.23
CA GLY A 311 12.93 -3.82 -13.41
C GLY A 311 12.42 -2.45 -13.85
N THR A 312 12.74 -2.04 -15.07
CA THR A 312 12.28 -0.78 -15.65
C THR A 312 11.03 -0.92 -16.51
N GLU A 313 10.60 -2.13 -16.85
CA GLU A 313 9.53 -2.39 -17.82
C GLU A 313 8.18 -2.61 -17.16
N VAL A 314 7.12 -2.13 -17.80
CA VAL A 314 5.74 -2.45 -17.42
C VAL A 314 5.23 -3.57 -18.30
N VAL A 315 4.96 -4.70 -17.67
CA VAL A 315 4.44 -5.92 -18.30
C VAL A 315 3.03 -6.20 -17.77
N THR A 316 2.35 -7.19 -18.35
CA THR A 316 1.14 -7.75 -17.76
C THR A 316 1.43 -9.12 -17.17
N VAL A 317 0.77 -9.44 -16.06
CA VAL A 317 0.87 -10.75 -15.36
C VAL A 317 -0.52 -11.25 -14.99
N PRO A 318 -0.76 -12.57 -14.89
CA PRO A 318 -2.06 -13.10 -14.48
C PRO A 318 -2.48 -12.60 -13.10
N LEU A 319 -3.76 -12.21 -12.95
CA LEU A 319 -4.31 -11.81 -11.65
C LEU A 319 -4.18 -12.93 -10.61
N ALA A 320 -4.34 -14.18 -11.02
CA ALA A 320 -4.20 -15.35 -10.15
C ALA A 320 -2.83 -15.40 -9.46
N GLU A 321 -1.74 -15.11 -10.17
CA GLU A 321 -0.38 -15.10 -9.59
C GLU A 321 -0.19 -13.95 -8.60
N ALA A 322 -0.80 -12.79 -8.88
CA ALA A 322 -0.63 -11.58 -8.09
C ALA A 322 -1.26 -11.64 -6.69
N VAL A 323 -2.37 -12.38 -6.55
CA VAL A 323 -3.19 -12.40 -5.32
C VAL A 323 -3.06 -13.68 -4.50
N THR A 324 -2.30 -14.67 -4.97
CA THR A 324 -2.17 -15.97 -4.28
C THR A 324 -1.38 -15.85 -2.98
N ARG A 325 -0.34 -15.01 -2.95
CA ARG A 325 0.54 -14.83 -1.78
C ARG A 325 0.92 -13.37 -1.64
N LEU A 326 1.04 -12.89 -0.41
CA LEU A 326 1.60 -11.57 -0.14
C LEU A 326 3.11 -11.55 -0.44
N LYS A 327 3.57 -10.46 -1.05
CA LYS A 327 4.99 -10.16 -1.24
C LYS A 327 5.55 -9.62 0.07
N THR A 328 6.25 -10.45 0.83
CA THR A 328 6.93 -10.06 2.07
C THR A 328 8.39 -9.71 1.83
N VAL A 329 9.03 -9.04 2.78
CA VAL A 329 10.47 -8.77 2.74
C VAL A 329 11.24 -10.10 2.75
N PRO A 330 12.09 -10.39 1.75
CA PRO A 330 12.86 -11.62 1.73
C PRO A 330 14.07 -11.53 2.68
N GLU A 331 14.52 -12.67 3.19
CA GLU A 331 15.58 -12.75 4.22
C GLU A 331 16.86 -11.98 3.86
N HIS A 332 17.27 -11.97 2.60
CA HIS A 332 18.46 -11.21 2.18
C HIS A 332 18.29 -9.70 2.37
N ARG A 333 17.09 -9.14 2.12
CA ARG A 333 16.78 -7.73 2.37
C ARG A 333 16.64 -7.45 3.87
N VAL A 334 16.15 -8.41 4.66
CA VAL A 334 16.16 -8.30 6.13
C VAL A 334 17.60 -8.16 6.65
N ARG A 335 18.54 -8.96 6.12
CA ARG A 335 19.97 -8.85 6.46
C ARG A 335 20.63 -7.55 5.99
N GLU A 336 20.20 -6.97 4.85
CA GLU A 336 20.67 -5.64 4.45
C GLU A 336 20.30 -4.57 5.49
N ALA A 337 19.13 -4.69 6.14
CA ALA A 337 18.74 -3.79 7.22
C ALA A 337 19.74 -3.84 8.39
N GLU A 338 20.36 -4.99 8.64
CA GLU A 338 21.37 -5.18 9.70
C GLU A 338 22.63 -4.33 9.49
N SER A 339 22.93 -3.96 8.24
CA SER A 339 24.06 -3.08 7.92
C SER A 339 23.89 -1.64 8.41
N VAL A 340 22.66 -1.26 8.80
CA VAL A 340 22.33 0.08 9.30
C VAL A 340 22.52 0.19 10.83
N PHE A 341 22.70 -0.94 11.53
CA PHE A 341 22.86 -1.02 12.98
C PHE A 341 24.30 -0.69 13.43
#